data_AF-A0A969KWH3-F1
#
_entry.id   AF-A0A969KWH3-F1
#
_cell.length_a   1.000
_cell.length_b   1.000
_cell.length_c   1.000
_cell.angle_alpha   90.00
_cell.angle_beta   90.00
_cell.angle_gamma   90.00
#
_symmetry.space_group_name_H-M   'P 1'
#
loop_
_entity.id
_entity.type
_entity.pdbx_description
1 polymer ?
#
loop_
_entity_poly.entity_id
_entity_poly.type
_entity_poly.pdbx_seq_one_letter_code
_entity_poly.pdbx_strand_id
1 'polypeptide(L)' 'SEVIAHGKTGFLCHSVEECVEAIARLPEIDRRACREHVLAQFSVKRMVDGYEAVYRQVLSDRFIQNGHLRSLIGSGNSKN' A
#
# COMPACT_ATOMS: atom_id res chain seq x y z
N SER A 1 -1.79 1.67 13.62
CA SER A 1 -3.24 1.46 13.45
C SER A 1 -3.54 1.30 11.98
N GLU A 2 -4.44 0.39 11.62
CA GLU A 2 -4.67 0.01 10.23
C GLU A 2 -5.51 1.03 9.46
N VAL A 3 -6.60 1.53 10.05
CA VAL A 3 -7.52 2.48 9.38
C VAL A 3 -7.45 3.89 9.99
N ILE A 4 -7.63 4.00 11.31
CA ILE A 4 -7.65 5.28 12.04
C ILE A 4 -6.24 5.68 12.45
N ALA A 5 -5.71 6.81 12.01
CA ALA A 5 -4.50 7.38 12.60
C ALA A 5 -4.85 8.06 13.94
N HIS A 6 -4.46 7.43 15.06
CA HIS A 6 -4.80 7.90 16.41
C HIS A 6 -4.37 9.36 16.62
N GLY A 7 -5.28 10.19 17.14
CA GLY A 7 -5.06 11.62 17.39
C GLY A 7 -5.04 12.50 16.13
N LYS A 8 -5.11 11.91 14.93
CA LYS A 8 -5.09 12.65 13.66
C LYS A 8 -6.40 12.51 12.89
N THR A 9 -6.92 11.30 12.76
CA THR A 9 -8.17 11.01 12.03
C THR A 9 -9.25 10.41 12.91
N GLY A 10 -9.00 10.35 14.22
CA GLY A 10 -9.88 9.77 15.24
C GLY A 10 -9.08 9.28 16.44
N PHE A 11 -9.78 8.75 17.44
CA PHE A 11 -9.18 8.20 18.64
C PHE A 11 -9.48 6.71 18.73
N LEU A 12 -8.47 5.94 19.13
CA LEU A 12 -8.59 4.52 19.44
C LEU A 12 -8.63 4.43 20.96
N CYS A 13 -9.69 3.81 21.48
CA CYS A 13 -9.98 3.73 22.90
C CYS A 13 -10.13 2.25 23.28
N HIS A 14 -9.75 1.91 24.50
CA HIS A 14 -9.78 0.57 25.08
C HIS A 14 -10.87 0.41 26.14
N SER A 15 -11.54 1.51 26.51
CA SER A 15 -12.69 1.52 27.43
C SER A 15 -13.76 2.52 26.98
N VAL A 16 -14.93 2.44 27.61
CA VAL A 16 -16.02 3.39 27.37
C VAL A 16 -15.64 4.77 27.93
N GLU A 17 -14.98 4.79 29.08
CA GLU A 17 -14.51 6.01 29.74
C GLU A 17 -13.55 6.79 28.83
N GLU A 18 -12.59 6.09 28.20
CA GLU A 18 -11.68 6.68 27.21
C GLU A 18 -12.43 7.22 25.98
N CYS A 19 -13.46 6.51 25.51
CA CYS A 19 -14.30 7.02 24.42
C CYS A 19 -15.02 8.32 24.82
N VAL A 20 -15.51 8.43 26.06
CA VAL A 20 -16.17 9.65 26.56
C VAL A 20 -15.19 10.81 26.63
N GLU A 21 -13.98 10.58 27.12
CA GLU A 21 -12.91 11.60 27.14
C GLU A 21 -12.52 12.04 25.73
N ALA A 22 -12.43 11.10 24.79
CA ALA A 22 -12.11 11.40 23.39
C ALA A 22 -13.15 12.28 22.70
N ILE A 23 -14.43 12.25 23.13
CA ILE A 23 -15.47 13.14 22.59
C ILE A 23 -15.14 14.60 22.85
N ALA A 24 -14.61 14.93 24.04
CA ALA A 24 -14.21 16.31 24.35
C ALA A 24 -13.07 16.81 23.44
N ARG A 25 -12.29 15.87 22.91
CA ARG A 25 -11.13 16.12 22.03
C ARG A 25 -11.47 16.08 20.54
N LEU A 26 -12.72 15.78 20.16
CA LEU A 26 -13.13 15.79 18.75
C LEU A 26 -12.79 17.09 17.99
N PRO A 27 -12.86 18.29 18.61
CA PRO A 27 -12.46 19.53 17.94
C PRO A 27 -10.99 19.59 17.51
N GLU A 28 -10.11 18.76 18.09
CA GLU A 28 -8.70 18.62 17.67
C GLU A 28 -8.58 17.94 16.29
N ILE A 29 -9.62 17.23 15.84
CA ILE A 29 -9.59 16.46 14.59
C ILE A 29 -10.02 17.32 13.40
N ASP A 30 -9.09 17.53 12.47
CA ASP A 30 -9.40 18.14 11.18
C ASP A 30 -10.07 17.14 10.23
N ARG A 31 -11.32 17.44 9.88
CA ARG A 31 -12.13 16.66 8.93
C ARG A 31 -11.48 16.57 7.54
N ARG A 32 -10.72 17.59 7.12
CA ARG A 32 -9.99 17.56 5.84
C ARG A 32 -8.85 16.56 5.89
N ALA A 33 -8.06 16.57 6.96
CA ALA A 33 -7.01 15.59 7.18
C ALA A 33 -7.55 14.14 7.20
N CYS A 34 -8.73 13.90 7.79
CA CYS A 34 -9.40 12.59 7.70
C CYS A 34 -9.68 12.19 6.25
N ARG A 35 -10.22 13.10 5.44
CA ARG A 35 -10.54 12.84 4.03
C ARG A 35 -9.28 12.57 3.21
N GLU A 36 -8.24 13.37 3.41
CA GLU A 36 -6.96 13.21 2.72
C GLU A 36 -6.31 11.86 3.06
N HIS A 37 -6.33 11.46 4.33
CA HIS A 37 -5.85 10.15 4.76
C HIS A 37 -6.58 9.01 4.03
N VAL A 38 -7.90 9.10 3.92
CA VAL A 38 -8.69 8.08 3.20
C VAL A 38 -8.34 8.03 1.71
N LEU A 39 -8.29 9.19 1.05
CA LEU A 39 -7.94 9.26 -0.37
C LEU A 39 -6.51 8.76 -0.64
N ALA A 40 -5.59 9.06 0.27
CA ALA A 40 -4.18 8.69 0.13
C ALA A 40 -3.91 7.21 0.38
N GLN A 41 -4.71 6.50 1.19
CA GLN A 41 -4.42 5.13 1.60
C GLN A 41 -5.43 4.09 1.08
N PHE A 42 -6.71 4.46 0.94
CA PHE A 42 -7.80 3.53 0.65
C PHE A 42 -8.55 3.84 -0.65
N SER A 43 -7.97 4.63 -1.54
CA SER A 43 -8.56 4.87 -2.86
C SER A 43 -8.44 3.66 -3.77
N VAL A 44 -9.45 3.45 -4.63
CA VAL A 44 -9.44 2.40 -5.67
C VAL A 44 -8.15 2.45 -6.48
N LYS A 45 -7.72 3.66 -6.88
CA LYS A 45 -6.46 3.84 -7.61
C LYS A 45 -5.27 3.25 -6.85
N ARG A 46 -5.10 3.59 -5.58
CA ARG A 46 -3.96 3.08 -4.80
C ARG A 46 -4.02 1.57 -4.60
N MET A 47 -5.22 1.02 -4.41
CA MET A 47 -5.39 -0.43 -4.33
C MET A 47 -4.97 -1.12 -5.62
N VAL A 48 -5.46 -0.65 -6.77
CA VAL A 48 -5.11 -1.21 -8.09
C VAL A 48 -3.61 -1.08 -8.35
N ASP A 49 -3.04 0.12 -8.16
CA ASP A 49 -1.60 0.38 -8.35
C ASP A 49 -0.75 -0.60 -7.50
N GLY A 50 -1.18 -0.87 -6.26
CA GLY A 50 -0.53 -1.81 -5.34
C GLY A 50 -0.60 -3.27 -5.81
N TYR A 51 -1.78 -3.74 -6.24
CA TYR A 51 -1.92 -5.09 -6.80
C TYR A 51 -1.09 -5.26 -8.08
N GLU A 52 -1.13 -4.30 -8.98
CA GLU A 52 -0.34 -4.33 -10.19
C GLU A 52 1.17 -4.38 -9.90
N ALA A 53 1.65 -3.63 -8.90
CA ALA A 53 3.05 -3.68 -8.49
C ALA A 53 3.47 -5.08 -8.03
N VAL A 54 2.63 -5.74 -7.22
CA VAL A 54 2.86 -7.13 -6.79
C VAL A 54 2.85 -8.09 -7.98
N TYR A 55 1.89 -7.96 -8.91
CA TYR A 55 1.87 -8.79 -10.12
C TYR A 55 3.12 -8.60 -10.98
N ARG A 56 3.56 -7.36 -11.20
CA ARG A 56 4.80 -7.06 -11.93
C ARG A 56 6.02 -7.66 -11.23
N GLN A 57 6.08 -7.61 -9.90
CA GLN A 57 7.16 -8.23 -9.12
C GLN A 57 7.16 -9.75 -9.30
N VAL A 58 6.02 -10.42 -9.09
CA VAL A 58 5.92 -11.88 -9.22
C VAL A 58 6.28 -12.35 -10.63
N LEU A 59 5.84 -11.63 -11.67
CA LEU A 59 6.22 -11.95 -13.05
C LEU A 59 7.72 -11.76 -13.26
N SER A 60 8.30 -10.64 -12.81
CA SER A 60 9.73 -10.37 -12.93
C SER A 60 10.57 -11.43 -12.21
N ASP A 61 10.19 -11.79 -10.99
CA ASP A 61 10.85 -12.85 -10.22
C ASP A 61 10.76 -14.18 -10.96
N ARG A 62 9.59 -14.53 -11.51
CA ARG A 62 9.45 -15.75 -12.35
C ARG A 62 10.28 -15.68 -13.63
N PHE A 63 10.41 -14.53 -14.28
CA PHE A 63 11.26 -14.37 -15.45
C PHE A 63 12.74 -14.56 -15.11
N ILE A 64 13.19 -14.06 -13.96
CA ILE A 64 14.56 -14.25 -13.46
C ILE A 64 14.79 -15.72 -13.09
N GLN A 65 13.84 -16.36 -12.40
CA GLN A 65 13.95 -17.76 -11.95
C GLN A 65 13.86 -18.76 -13.12
N ASN A 66 12.99 -18.52 -14.11
CA ASN A 66 12.78 -19.43 -15.25
C ASN A 66 13.74 -19.17 -16.42
N GLY A 67 14.69 -18.23 -16.30
CA GLY A 67 15.94 -18.24 -17.05
C GLY A 67 15.85 -18.40 -18.57
N HIS A 68 14.87 -17.79 -19.25
CA HIS A 68 14.87 -17.76 -20.73
C HIS A 68 15.77 -16.65 -21.33
N LEU A 69 16.76 -16.16 -20.56
CA LEU A 69 17.87 -15.35 -21.08
C LEU A 69 19.08 -16.22 -21.50
N ARG A 70 19.01 -17.55 -21.37
CA ARG A 70 20.10 -18.44 -21.81
C ARG A 70 20.07 -18.79 -23.30
N SER A 71 18.96 -18.54 -24.02
CA SER A 71 18.84 -18.91 -25.44
C SER A 71 19.13 -17.76 -26.42
N LEU A 72 19.19 -16.50 -25.99
CA LEU A 72 19.32 -15.35 -26.90
C LEU A 72 20.77 -14.90 -27.14
N ILE A 73 21.74 -15.43 -26.39
CA ILE A 73 23.17 -15.09 -26.56
C ILE A 73 23.94 -16.24 -27.28
N GLY A 74 23.32 -17.39 -27.53
CA GLY A 74 23.99 -18.60 -28.04
C GLY A 74 23.96 -18.85 -29.55
N SER A 75 23.21 -18.08 -30.35
CA SER A 75 23.02 -18.36 -31.79
C SER A 75 23.86 -17.50 -32.75
N GLY A 76 24.89 -16.82 -32.23
CA GLY A 76 25.70 -15.87 -32.98
C GLY A 76 27.18 -16.26 -33.12
N ASN A 77 27.53 -17.51 -33.44
CA ASN A 77 28.82 -17.77 -34.10
C ASN A 77 28.81 -19.08 -34.92
N SER A 78 28.14 -19.05 -36.07
CA SER A 78 28.52 -19.88 -37.22
C SER A 78 29.35 -19.00 -38.13
N LYS A 79 30.68 -19.22 -38.12
CA LYS A 79 31.62 -18.93 -39.22
C LYS A 79 33.03 -19.32 -38.78
N ASN A 80 33.42 -20.54 -39.13
CA ASN A 80 34.59 -20.90 -39.96
C ASN A 80 35.09 -22.30 -39.57
#